data_AF-A0A3P6TD83-F1
#
_entry.id   AF-A0A3P6TD83-F1
#
_cell.length_a   1.000
_cell.length_b   1.000
_cell.length_c   1.000
_cell.angle_alpha   90.00
_cell.angle_beta   90.00
_cell.angle_gamma   90.00
#
_symmetry.space_group_name_H-M   'P 1'
#
loop_
_entity.id
_entity.type
_entity.pdbx_description
1 polymer ?
#
loop_
_entity_poly.entity_id
_entity_poly.type
_entity_poly.pdbx_seq_one_letter_code
_entity_poly.pdbx_strand_id
1 'polypeptide(L)'
;MAEYFWTLCRSPLCLALIASCIFRTLGDDLAFDRFQTLANAVAEEGFSINAHASIDLVGGSVMAGWGSPSMLELAASAECKSFTSSRPAQQAINYLWSGGINCNALVYLLTLFCPPLFLVFPGIIHFSESYAFGLDDSDWQMSDELPRTFFERLQRFYGCPRTKFCWSFLICLFFLVISSVTLLLPLQPENVGRLETAFMFLIGLRLVGSVLSLIAGFQWAWIQCLSASVALIYMLLRIWGTITFAYAYSMAVIVLMLFAMELLLYCYVSVVLGPKVTMIGQMTLQLIRFLPFFIIFLIAFGVTEQAVLFPDRTGFDANVLLAVFERPFYRLFGENAVDEATGKGAECTEPANSTACPQQNVFAVMSIGMYNIFTVVLLMNLLIAIFSQIFDSLQQDSTIAWQFKRYAIVRSFHQISAVPWPLGPFVQFFSFLHRFYQRRK
;
A
#
# COMPACT_ATOMS: atom_id res chain seq x y z
N MET A 1 -4.39 42.52 -7.41
CA MET A 1 -4.11 42.65 -8.86
C MET A 1 -4.24 41.31 -9.57
N ALA A 2 -3.60 40.23 -9.09
CA ALA A 2 -3.74 38.89 -9.69
C ALA A 2 -5.19 38.37 -9.72
N GLU A 3 -5.98 38.57 -8.66
CA GLU A 3 -7.41 38.21 -8.64
C GLU A 3 -8.24 38.97 -9.69
N TYR A 4 -7.92 40.23 -9.93
CA TYR A 4 -8.60 41.03 -10.94
C TYR A 4 -8.34 40.48 -12.35
N PHE A 5 -7.08 40.15 -12.66
CA PHE A 5 -6.76 39.49 -13.92
C PHE A 5 -7.45 38.13 -14.05
N TRP A 6 -7.55 37.38 -12.95
CA TRP A 6 -8.26 36.11 -12.92
C TRP A 6 -9.74 36.25 -13.29
N THR A 7 -10.44 37.26 -12.78
CA THR A 7 -11.86 37.50 -13.11
C THR A 7 -12.11 37.85 -14.59
N LEU A 8 -11.10 38.35 -15.29
CA LEU A 8 -11.20 38.73 -16.71
C LEU A 8 -10.89 37.56 -17.66
N CYS A 9 -10.45 36.42 -17.13
CA CYS A 9 -10.01 35.30 -17.95
C CYS A 9 -11.16 34.43 -18.43
N ARG A 10 -10.98 33.88 -19.64
CA ARG A 10 -11.96 33.00 -20.31
C ARG A 10 -12.08 31.62 -19.65
N SER A 11 -11.04 31.18 -18.95
CA SER A 11 -10.97 29.89 -18.25
C SER A 11 -10.46 30.09 -16.81
N PRO A 12 -11.32 30.55 -15.87
CA PRO A 12 -10.90 30.91 -14.52
C PRO A 12 -10.37 29.72 -13.71
N LEU A 13 -10.97 28.53 -13.85
CA LEU A 13 -10.56 27.32 -13.14
C LEU A 13 -9.10 26.94 -13.44
N CYS A 14 -8.77 26.86 -14.73
CA CYS A 14 -7.43 26.55 -15.23
C CYS A 14 -6.40 27.55 -14.71
N LEU A 15 -6.67 28.86 -14.84
CA LEU A 15 -5.72 29.88 -14.43
C LEU A 15 -5.49 29.87 -12.91
N ALA A 16 -6.52 29.58 -12.11
CA ALA A 16 -6.37 29.46 -10.67
C ALA A 16 -5.40 28.32 -10.29
N LEU A 17 -5.49 27.16 -10.94
CA LEU A 17 -4.57 26.04 -10.71
C LEU A 17 -3.13 26.36 -11.16
N ILE A 18 -2.97 27.05 -12.29
CA ILE A 18 -1.66 27.51 -12.76
C ILE A 18 -1.06 28.49 -11.75
N ALA A 19 -1.86 29.45 -11.28
CA ALA A 19 -1.45 30.40 -10.26
C ALA A 19 -1.02 29.66 -8.98
N SER A 20 -1.79 28.67 -8.51
CA SER A 20 -1.38 27.82 -7.38
C SER A 20 -0.04 27.12 -7.65
N CYS A 21 0.18 26.55 -8.84
CA CYS A 21 1.47 25.94 -9.18
C CYS A 21 2.63 26.96 -9.10
N ILE A 22 2.44 28.16 -9.64
CA ILE A 22 3.45 29.22 -9.60
C ILE A 22 3.72 29.67 -8.16
N PHE A 23 2.69 29.98 -7.37
CA PHE A 23 2.86 30.41 -5.99
C PHE A 23 3.49 29.33 -5.10
N ARG A 24 3.18 28.05 -5.36
CA ARG A 24 3.86 26.93 -4.70
C ARG A 24 5.35 26.92 -5.01
N THR A 25 5.75 27.11 -6.26
CA THR A 25 7.18 27.18 -6.64
C THR A 25 7.88 28.41 -6.09
N LEU A 26 7.16 29.52 -5.89
CA LEU A 26 7.68 30.75 -5.29
C LEU A 26 7.73 30.70 -3.75
N GLY A 27 7.10 29.70 -3.12
CA GLY A 27 7.04 29.57 -1.66
C GLY A 27 6.04 30.49 -0.96
N ASP A 28 5.08 31.06 -1.70
CA ASP A 28 4.01 31.89 -1.13
C ASP A 28 2.77 31.03 -0.81
N ASP A 29 2.76 30.44 0.39
CA ASP A 29 1.68 29.55 0.84
C ASP A 29 0.33 30.27 0.98
N LEU A 30 0.31 31.56 1.31
CA LEU A 30 -0.93 32.32 1.48
C LEU A 30 -1.62 32.54 0.12
N ALA A 31 -0.86 32.97 -0.89
CA ALA A 31 -1.38 33.12 -2.24
C ALA A 31 -1.78 31.76 -2.83
N PHE A 32 -0.99 30.71 -2.58
CA PHE A 32 -1.29 29.34 -2.98
C PHE A 32 -2.66 28.88 -2.46
N ASP A 33 -2.90 28.96 -1.15
CA ASP A 33 -4.15 28.51 -0.52
C ASP A 33 -5.34 29.33 -1.01
N ARG A 34 -5.15 30.62 -1.27
CA ARG A 34 -6.19 31.51 -1.78
C ARG A 34 -6.61 31.17 -3.22
N PHE A 35 -5.66 30.92 -4.12
CA PHE A 35 -6.00 30.50 -5.49
C PHE A 35 -6.56 29.07 -5.53
N GLN A 36 -6.11 28.19 -4.63
CA GLN A 36 -6.63 26.83 -4.54
C GLN A 36 -8.09 26.81 -4.05
N THR A 37 -8.43 27.66 -3.08
CA THR A 37 -9.81 27.80 -2.59
C THR A 37 -10.74 28.39 -3.65
N LEU A 38 -10.27 29.39 -4.43
CA LEU A 38 -11.01 29.92 -5.58
C LEU A 38 -11.26 28.84 -6.66
N ALA A 39 -10.24 28.05 -7.01
CA ALA A 39 -10.39 26.95 -7.95
C ALA A 39 -11.43 25.93 -7.48
N ASN A 40 -11.39 25.55 -6.20
CA ASN A 40 -12.35 24.62 -5.61
C ASN A 40 -13.78 25.18 -5.63
N ALA A 41 -13.96 26.46 -5.30
CA ALA A 41 -15.26 27.13 -5.32
C ALA A 41 -15.87 27.12 -6.72
N VAL A 42 -15.10 27.47 -7.75
CA VAL A 42 -15.58 27.46 -9.15
C VAL A 42 -15.96 26.05 -9.61
N ALA A 43 -15.19 25.04 -9.23
CA ALA A 43 -15.49 23.65 -9.59
C ALA A 43 -16.77 23.13 -8.92
N GLU A 44 -16.94 23.38 -7.63
CA GLU A 44 -18.15 22.97 -6.88
C GLU A 44 -19.40 23.73 -7.33
N GLU A 45 -19.29 25.03 -7.62
CA GLU A 45 -20.40 25.81 -8.16
C GLU A 45 -20.78 25.31 -9.57
N GLY A 46 -19.81 25.10 -10.44
CA GLY A 46 -20.05 24.50 -11.76
C GLY A 46 -20.68 23.10 -11.66
N PHE A 47 -20.27 22.30 -10.66
CA PHE A 47 -20.83 20.99 -10.38
C PHE A 47 -22.30 21.06 -9.94
N SER A 48 -22.66 22.07 -9.15
CA SER A 48 -24.05 22.30 -8.71
C SER A 48 -24.99 22.67 -9.86
N ILE A 49 -24.47 23.31 -10.91
CA ILE A 49 -25.23 23.71 -12.11
C ILE A 49 -25.35 22.53 -13.08
N ASN A 50 -24.20 21.93 -13.44
CA ASN A 50 -24.14 20.78 -14.34
C ASN A 50 -23.00 19.84 -13.93
N ALA A 51 -23.38 18.76 -13.26
CA ALA A 51 -22.45 17.76 -12.77
C ALA A 51 -21.59 17.15 -13.90
N HIS A 52 -22.21 16.79 -15.02
CA HIS A 52 -21.52 16.14 -16.14
C HIS A 52 -20.48 17.07 -16.78
N ALA A 53 -20.89 18.30 -17.13
CA ALA A 53 -19.97 19.27 -17.73
C ALA A 53 -18.81 19.66 -16.78
N SER A 54 -19.06 19.71 -15.47
CA SER A 54 -18.02 19.98 -14.47
C SER A 54 -17.02 18.83 -14.35
N ILE A 55 -17.48 17.58 -14.35
CA ILE A 55 -16.61 16.39 -14.37
C ILE A 55 -15.71 16.42 -15.61
N ASP A 56 -16.29 16.67 -16.78
CA ASP A 56 -15.59 16.72 -18.08
C ASP A 56 -14.54 17.84 -18.11
N LEU A 57 -14.89 19.01 -17.57
CA LEU A 57 -13.95 20.12 -17.45
C LEU A 57 -12.76 19.77 -16.56
N VAL A 58 -12.99 19.09 -15.43
CA VAL A 58 -11.94 18.83 -14.44
C VAL A 58 -10.93 17.79 -14.93
N GLY A 59 -11.34 16.71 -15.61
CA GLY A 59 -10.35 15.71 -16.05
C GLY A 59 -10.12 15.57 -17.56
N GLY A 60 -10.94 16.17 -18.42
CA GLY A 60 -10.86 15.98 -19.87
C GLY A 60 -10.28 17.14 -20.67
N SER A 61 -10.29 18.38 -20.17
CA SER A 61 -9.86 19.51 -20.99
C SER A 61 -8.32 19.61 -21.06
N VAL A 62 -7.73 19.23 -22.20
CA VAL A 62 -6.35 19.57 -22.56
C VAL A 62 -6.27 21.08 -22.81
N MET A 63 -5.26 21.74 -22.23
CA MET A 63 -5.11 23.19 -22.33
C MET A 63 -4.35 23.57 -23.60
N ALA A 64 -5.07 23.71 -24.71
CA ALA A 64 -4.48 24.04 -26.02
C ALA A 64 -3.60 25.30 -26.03
N GLY A 65 -3.86 26.27 -25.15
CA GLY A 65 -3.10 27.53 -25.05
C GLY A 65 -1.83 27.46 -24.20
N TRP A 66 -1.65 26.42 -23.37
CA TRP A 66 -0.57 26.36 -22.37
C TRP A 66 0.29 25.10 -22.46
N GLY A 67 -0.01 24.19 -23.41
CA GLY A 67 0.76 22.96 -23.62
C GLY A 67 0.78 22.03 -22.40
N SER A 68 -0.12 22.24 -21.43
CA SER A 68 -0.12 21.52 -20.16
C SER A 68 -1.14 20.37 -20.19
N PRO A 69 -0.84 19.27 -19.46
CA PRO A 69 -1.74 18.13 -19.32
C PRO A 69 -3.03 18.52 -18.57
N SER A 70 -3.99 17.59 -18.50
CA SER A 70 -5.31 17.72 -17.82
C SER A 70 -5.29 18.53 -16.50
N MET A 71 -6.40 19.20 -16.14
CA MET A 71 -6.43 20.01 -14.90
C MET A 71 -6.15 19.18 -13.63
N LEU A 72 -6.55 17.91 -13.60
CA LEU A 72 -6.21 16.98 -12.52
C LEU A 72 -4.70 16.75 -12.40
N GLU A 73 -3.99 16.67 -13.52
CA GLU A 73 -2.55 16.53 -13.51
C GLU A 73 -1.85 17.79 -13.01
N LEU A 74 -2.29 18.96 -13.45
CA LEU A 74 -1.77 20.23 -12.96
C LEU A 74 -2.02 20.41 -11.46
N ALA A 75 -3.22 20.07 -10.98
CA ALA A 75 -3.56 20.09 -9.57
C ALA A 75 -2.70 19.10 -8.77
N ALA A 76 -2.38 17.94 -9.35
CA ALA A 76 -1.51 16.96 -8.71
C ALA A 76 -0.05 17.42 -8.65
N SER A 77 0.48 18.03 -9.72
CA SER A 77 1.84 18.57 -9.75
C SER A 77 2.03 19.74 -8.78
N ALA A 78 0.99 20.53 -8.55
CA ALA A 78 0.98 21.63 -7.58
C ALA A 78 0.65 21.19 -6.13
N GLU A 79 0.42 19.90 -5.90
CA GLU A 79 -0.04 19.33 -4.62
C GLU A 79 -1.31 19.98 -4.05
N CYS A 80 -2.27 20.34 -4.93
CA CYS A 80 -3.55 20.93 -4.54
C CYS A 80 -4.50 19.88 -3.91
N LYS A 81 -4.24 19.52 -2.64
CA LYS A 81 -4.97 18.49 -1.89
C LYS A 81 -6.48 18.79 -1.77
N SER A 82 -6.87 20.02 -1.46
CA SER A 82 -8.30 20.40 -1.33
C SER A 82 -9.06 20.39 -2.67
N PHE A 83 -8.38 20.71 -3.77
CA PHE A 83 -9.01 20.68 -5.10
C PHE A 83 -9.22 19.24 -5.58
N THR A 84 -8.20 18.39 -5.45
CA THR A 84 -8.28 16.98 -5.85
C THR A 84 -9.23 16.15 -4.99
N SER A 85 -9.48 16.57 -3.74
CA SER A 85 -10.48 15.98 -2.83
C SER A 85 -11.90 16.52 -3.02
N SER A 86 -12.09 17.55 -3.86
CA SER A 86 -13.41 18.08 -4.21
C SER A 86 -14.31 17.00 -4.83
N ARG A 87 -15.63 17.19 -4.71
CA ARG A 87 -16.62 16.26 -5.29
C ARG A 87 -16.45 16.09 -6.80
N PRO A 88 -16.34 17.15 -7.63
CA PRO A 88 -16.17 16.99 -9.07
C PRO A 88 -14.87 16.26 -9.43
N ALA A 89 -13.76 16.56 -8.73
CA ALA A 89 -12.50 15.86 -8.96
C ALA A 89 -12.57 14.37 -8.59
N GLN A 90 -13.16 14.01 -7.44
CA GLN A 90 -13.30 12.61 -7.04
C GLN A 90 -14.27 11.82 -7.94
N GLN A 91 -15.32 12.47 -8.46
CA GLN A 91 -16.19 11.85 -9.47
C GLN A 91 -15.45 11.65 -10.79
N ALA A 92 -14.70 12.64 -11.29
CA ALA A 92 -13.84 12.47 -12.45
C ALA A 92 -12.86 11.29 -12.25
N ILE A 93 -12.16 11.22 -11.12
CA ILE A 93 -11.25 10.10 -10.78
C ILE A 93 -11.99 8.76 -10.75
N ASN A 94 -13.23 8.71 -10.25
CA ASN A 94 -14.07 7.49 -10.31
C ASN A 94 -14.37 7.09 -11.75
N TYR A 95 -14.67 8.06 -12.63
CA TYR A 95 -14.89 7.80 -14.04
C TYR A 95 -13.62 7.27 -14.72
N LEU A 96 -12.47 7.93 -14.52
CA LEU A 96 -11.17 7.44 -14.99
C LEU A 96 -10.88 6.02 -14.49
N TRP A 97 -11.19 5.72 -13.23
CA TRP A 97 -11.03 4.39 -12.65
C TRP A 97 -11.93 3.33 -13.32
N SER A 98 -13.19 3.69 -13.58
CA SER A 98 -14.18 2.78 -14.19
C SER A 98 -14.01 2.62 -15.71
N GLY A 99 -13.30 3.54 -16.38
CA GLY A 99 -13.14 3.54 -17.83
C GLY A 99 -14.47 3.66 -18.59
N GLY A 100 -15.49 4.30 -17.99
CA GLY A 100 -16.83 4.42 -18.57
C GLY A 100 -17.67 3.14 -18.51
N ILE A 101 -17.26 2.14 -17.73
CA ILE A 101 -17.93 0.84 -17.62
C ILE A 101 -18.85 0.84 -16.39
N ASN A 102 -20.16 0.86 -16.63
CA ASN A 102 -21.18 0.78 -15.59
C ASN A 102 -21.79 -0.62 -15.53
N CYS A 103 -21.55 -1.33 -14.42
CA CYS A 103 -22.13 -2.65 -14.15
C CYS A 103 -22.12 -2.98 -12.65
N ASN A 104 -22.99 -3.93 -12.25
CA ASN A 104 -23.01 -4.47 -10.89
C ASN A 104 -21.70 -5.21 -10.57
N ALA A 105 -21.26 -5.16 -9.31
CA ALA A 105 -19.99 -5.77 -8.89
C ALA A 105 -19.89 -7.28 -9.19
N LEU A 106 -20.99 -8.02 -9.02
CA LEU A 106 -21.03 -9.46 -9.35
C LEU A 106 -20.89 -9.72 -10.85
N VAL A 107 -21.61 -8.94 -11.68
CA VAL A 107 -21.51 -9.04 -13.14
C VAL A 107 -20.08 -8.75 -13.59
N TYR A 108 -19.45 -7.73 -13.01
CA TYR A 108 -18.07 -7.38 -13.29
C TYR A 108 -17.09 -8.54 -12.98
N LEU A 109 -17.22 -9.18 -11.81
CA LEU A 109 -16.39 -10.33 -11.46
C LEU A 109 -16.64 -11.53 -12.39
N LEU A 110 -17.89 -11.80 -12.74
CA LEU A 110 -18.22 -12.88 -13.67
C LEU A 110 -17.68 -12.60 -15.09
N THR A 111 -17.71 -11.34 -15.54
CA THR A 111 -17.13 -10.93 -16.83
C THR A 111 -15.62 -11.07 -16.88
N LEU A 112 -14.94 -10.91 -15.74
CA LEU A 112 -13.50 -11.08 -15.61
C LEU A 112 -13.07 -12.54 -15.85
N PHE A 113 -13.83 -13.50 -15.31
CA PHE A 113 -13.55 -14.94 -15.47
C PHE A 113 -14.13 -15.54 -16.75
N CYS A 114 -15.25 -15.01 -17.24
CA CYS A 114 -15.94 -15.50 -18.44
C CYS A 114 -16.31 -14.35 -19.40
N PRO A 115 -15.32 -13.73 -20.08
CA PRO A 115 -15.57 -12.63 -21.02
C PRO A 115 -16.56 -12.94 -22.16
N PRO A 116 -16.51 -14.12 -22.83
CA PRO A 116 -17.35 -14.36 -24.01
C PRO A 116 -18.84 -14.45 -23.68
N LEU A 117 -19.22 -14.82 -22.45
CA LEU A 117 -20.62 -14.99 -22.09
C LEU A 117 -21.31 -13.65 -21.83
N PHE A 118 -20.59 -12.67 -21.27
CA PHE A 118 -21.19 -11.41 -20.80
C PHE A 118 -20.93 -10.20 -21.72
N LEU A 119 -19.81 -10.17 -22.47
CA LEU A 119 -19.50 -9.05 -23.36
C LEU A 119 -20.27 -9.09 -24.70
N VAL A 120 -20.83 -10.26 -25.05
CA VAL A 120 -21.62 -10.45 -26.27
C VAL A 120 -23.01 -9.79 -26.14
N PHE A 121 -23.60 -9.78 -24.95
CA PHE A 121 -24.93 -9.18 -24.72
C PHE A 121 -24.83 -7.68 -24.42
N PRO A 122 -25.31 -6.80 -25.32
CA PRO A 122 -25.16 -5.34 -25.19
C PRO A 122 -25.95 -4.72 -24.02
N GLY A 123 -26.85 -5.45 -23.37
CA GLY A 123 -27.64 -4.96 -22.24
C GLY A 123 -27.02 -5.17 -20.85
N ILE A 124 -25.96 -5.98 -20.72
CA ILE A 124 -25.40 -6.36 -19.42
C ILE A 124 -24.31 -5.40 -18.96
N ILE A 125 -23.52 -4.87 -19.90
CA ILE A 125 -22.46 -3.90 -19.64
C ILE A 125 -22.74 -2.64 -20.44
N HIS A 126 -23.05 -1.56 -19.73
CA HIS A 126 -23.21 -0.25 -20.36
C HIS A 126 -21.85 0.43 -20.46
N PHE A 127 -21.40 0.66 -21.69
CA PHE A 127 -20.26 1.52 -21.99
C PHE A 127 -20.79 2.93 -22.18
N SER A 128 -20.44 3.87 -21.30
CA SER A 128 -20.75 5.27 -21.52
C SER A 128 -19.97 5.82 -22.72
N GLU A 129 -20.54 6.80 -23.42
CA GLU A 129 -19.76 7.61 -24.36
C GLU A 129 -18.52 8.14 -23.64
N SER A 130 -17.35 7.93 -24.23
CA SER A 130 -16.09 8.39 -23.67
C SER A 130 -15.96 9.89 -23.94
N TYR A 131 -16.39 10.73 -23.01
CA TYR A 131 -16.15 12.17 -23.09
C TYR A 131 -14.67 12.47 -22.77
N ALA A 132 -13.75 12.30 -23.73
CA ALA A 132 -12.45 12.98 -23.78
C ALA A 132 -11.52 12.99 -22.54
N PHE A 133 -11.41 11.90 -21.75
CA PHE A 133 -10.38 11.80 -20.68
C PHE A 133 -9.15 11.01 -21.14
N GLY A 134 -8.16 11.68 -21.74
CA GLY A 134 -6.88 11.09 -22.11
C GLY A 134 -5.73 11.61 -21.24
N LEU A 135 -4.97 10.70 -20.61
CA LEU A 135 -3.73 10.99 -19.86
C LEU A 135 -2.45 10.75 -20.70
N ASP A 136 -2.58 10.49 -22.00
CA ASP A 136 -1.47 10.25 -22.94
C ASP A 136 -1.56 11.21 -24.14
N ASP A 137 -0.45 11.90 -24.43
CA ASP A 137 -0.27 12.79 -25.59
C ASP A 137 -0.07 12.04 -26.92
N SER A 138 -0.04 10.70 -26.90
CA SER A 138 0.14 9.89 -28.10
C SER A 138 -1.21 9.45 -28.68
N ASP A 139 -1.63 10.11 -29.76
CA ASP A 139 -2.49 9.59 -30.82
C ASP A 139 -3.53 8.53 -30.41
N TRP A 140 -4.60 8.97 -29.76
CA TRP A 140 -5.89 8.28 -29.88
C TRP A 140 -6.93 9.28 -30.34
N GLN A 141 -7.00 9.50 -31.65
CA GLN A 141 -8.28 9.78 -32.31
C GLN A 141 -9.17 8.54 -32.11
N MET A 142 -9.71 8.36 -30.91
CA MET A 142 -10.72 7.34 -30.66
C MET A 142 -12.04 7.93 -31.10
N SER A 143 -12.50 7.48 -32.27
CA SER A 143 -13.82 7.75 -32.81
C SER A 143 -14.90 7.59 -31.74
N ASP A 144 -15.85 8.53 -31.70
CA ASP A 144 -17.07 8.54 -30.86
C ASP A 144 -18.00 7.33 -31.09
N GLU A 145 -17.53 6.24 -31.71
CA GLU A 145 -18.31 5.05 -31.98
C GLU A 145 -18.27 4.07 -30.80
N LEU A 146 -19.45 3.70 -30.30
CA LEU A 146 -19.62 2.58 -29.37
C LEU A 146 -18.94 1.32 -29.95
N PRO A 147 -18.25 0.51 -29.12
CA PRO A 147 -17.51 -0.65 -29.60
C PRO A 147 -18.47 -1.68 -30.20
N ARG A 148 -18.39 -1.88 -31.52
CA ARG A 148 -19.31 -2.74 -32.29
C ARG A 148 -18.88 -4.20 -32.26
N THR A 149 -17.57 -4.47 -32.16
CA THR A 149 -17.02 -5.84 -32.19
C THR A 149 -16.73 -6.36 -30.79
N PHE A 150 -16.83 -7.69 -30.62
CA PHE A 150 -16.49 -8.36 -29.36
C PHE A 150 -15.03 -8.08 -28.93
N PHE A 151 -14.10 -8.10 -29.88
CA PHE A 151 -12.68 -7.90 -29.59
C PHE A 151 -12.39 -6.48 -29.09
N GLU A 152 -13.05 -5.47 -29.66
CA GLU A 152 -12.92 -4.09 -29.19
C GLU A 152 -13.50 -3.90 -27.78
N ARG A 153 -14.65 -4.53 -27.48
CA ARG A 153 -15.22 -4.56 -26.12
C ARG A 153 -14.29 -5.23 -25.13
N LEU A 154 -13.68 -6.35 -25.53
CA LEU A 154 -12.72 -7.08 -24.71
C LEU A 154 -11.47 -6.23 -24.42
N GLN A 155 -10.93 -5.58 -25.44
CA GLN A 155 -9.76 -4.71 -25.31
C GLN A 155 -10.05 -3.50 -24.41
N ARG A 156 -11.21 -2.84 -24.57
CA ARG A 156 -11.62 -1.74 -23.68
C ARG A 156 -11.84 -2.22 -22.24
N PHE A 157 -12.45 -3.39 -22.05
CA PHE A 157 -12.68 -3.96 -20.72
C PHE A 157 -11.39 -4.29 -19.97
N TYR A 158 -10.44 -4.99 -20.61
CA TYR A 158 -9.15 -5.32 -19.99
C TYR A 158 -8.17 -4.12 -19.95
N GLY A 159 -8.37 -3.12 -20.81
CA GLY A 159 -7.65 -1.85 -20.78
C GLY A 159 -8.06 -0.92 -19.63
N CYS A 160 -9.24 -1.12 -19.04
CA CYS A 160 -9.73 -0.33 -17.92
C CYS A 160 -8.89 -0.54 -16.64
N PRO A 161 -8.48 0.54 -15.94
CA PRO A 161 -7.62 0.44 -14.76
C PRO A 161 -8.25 -0.36 -13.61
N ARG A 162 -9.58 -0.29 -13.41
CA ARG A 162 -10.29 -1.14 -12.45
C ARG A 162 -10.09 -2.64 -12.74
N THR A 163 -10.06 -3.03 -14.01
CA THR A 163 -9.94 -4.44 -14.42
C THR A 163 -8.51 -4.91 -14.20
N LYS A 164 -7.54 -4.10 -14.60
CA LYS A 164 -6.12 -4.34 -14.34
C LYS A 164 -5.85 -4.53 -12.85
N PHE A 165 -6.42 -3.68 -12.01
CA PHE A 165 -6.31 -3.80 -10.55
C PHE A 165 -6.95 -5.09 -10.03
N CYS A 166 -8.20 -5.39 -10.41
CA CYS A 166 -8.91 -6.57 -9.92
C CYS A 166 -8.17 -7.86 -10.31
N TRP A 167 -7.70 -7.93 -11.56
CA TRP A 167 -6.91 -9.06 -12.03
C TRP A 167 -5.55 -9.18 -11.31
N SER A 168 -4.87 -8.05 -11.08
CA SER A 168 -3.62 -8.02 -10.30
C SER A 168 -3.82 -8.49 -8.85
N PHE A 169 -4.92 -8.06 -8.21
CA PHE A 169 -5.29 -8.45 -6.87
C PHE A 169 -5.58 -9.95 -6.76
N LEU A 170 -6.35 -10.50 -7.70
CA LEU A 170 -6.65 -11.94 -7.75
C LEU A 170 -5.40 -12.79 -7.96
N ILE A 171 -4.47 -12.36 -8.82
CA ILE A 171 -3.21 -13.07 -9.02
C ILE A 171 -2.33 -13.01 -7.77
N CYS A 172 -2.32 -11.88 -7.07
CA CYS A 172 -1.62 -11.75 -5.78
C CYS A 172 -2.18 -12.74 -4.74
N LEU A 173 -3.52 -12.83 -4.62
CA LEU A 173 -4.18 -13.80 -3.74
C LEU A 173 -3.86 -15.24 -4.13
N PHE A 174 -3.95 -15.58 -5.42
CA PHE A 174 -3.63 -16.91 -5.92
C PHE A 174 -2.18 -17.30 -5.60
N PHE A 175 -1.25 -16.37 -5.79
CA PHE A 175 0.15 -16.59 -5.48
C PHE A 175 0.40 -16.75 -3.98
N LEU A 176 -0.31 -16.01 -3.12
CA LEU A 176 -0.26 -16.19 -1.67
C LEU A 176 -0.79 -17.57 -1.25
N VAL A 177 -1.83 -18.08 -1.91
CA VAL A 177 -2.32 -19.44 -1.67
C VAL A 177 -1.28 -20.47 -2.10
N ILE A 178 -0.67 -20.33 -3.29
CA ILE A 178 0.39 -21.23 -3.75
C ILE A 178 1.59 -21.22 -2.81
N SER A 179 2.05 -20.04 -2.37
CA SER A 179 3.20 -19.92 -1.47
C SER A 179 2.90 -20.52 -0.11
N SER A 180 1.70 -20.29 0.43
CA SER A 180 1.24 -20.92 1.67
C SER A 180 1.19 -22.44 1.56
N VAL A 181 0.61 -22.99 0.49
CA VAL A 181 0.57 -24.44 0.25
C VAL A 181 1.98 -25.02 0.10
N THR A 182 2.87 -24.33 -0.61
CA THR A 182 4.25 -24.79 -0.82
C THR A 182 5.05 -24.81 0.49
N LEU A 183 4.79 -23.89 1.42
CA LEU A 183 5.44 -23.83 2.72
C LEU A 183 4.85 -24.79 3.76
N LEU A 184 3.53 -25.04 3.70
CA LEU A 184 2.85 -25.98 4.59
C LEU A 184 3.14 -27.44 4.26
N LEU A 185 3.38 -27.76 2.99
CA LEU A 185 3.82 -29.09 2.57
C LEU A 185 5.30 -29.27 2.91
N PRO A 186 5.71 -30.44 3.46
CA PRO A 186 7.09 -30.66 3.87
C PRO A 186 8.04 -30.54 2.67
N LEU A 187 8.80 -29.46 2.64
CA LEU A 187 9.87 -29.24 1.67
C LEU A 187 10.98 -30.25 1.95
N GLN A 188 11.30 -31.10 0.98
CA GLN A 188 12.38 -32.08 1.12
C GLN A 188 13.74 -31.41 0.87
N PRO A 189 14.76 -31.69 1.71
CA PRO A 189 16.06 -31.05 1.56
C PRO A 189 16.78 -31.48 0.27
N GLU A 190 16.67 -32.77 -0.10
CA GLU A 190 17.42 -33.37 -1.20
C GLU A 190 16.78 -33.20 -2.58
N ASN A 191 15.44 -33.18 -2.65
CA ASN A 191 14.71 -33.12 -3.91
C ASN A 191 13.81 -31.89 -3.99
N VAL A 192 13.98 -31.11 -5.06
CA VAL A 192 13.08 -29.99 -5.37
C VAL A 192 11.80 -30.55 -5.99
N GLY A 193 10.69 -30.46 -5.26
CA GLY A 193 9.40 -30.92 -5.74
C GLY A 193 8.89 -30.09 -6.92
N ARG A 194 7.97 -30.65 -7.72
CA ARG A 194 7.35 -29.93 -8.86
C ARG A 194 6.70 -28.61 -8.44
N LEU A 195 5.99 -28.60 -7.30
CA LEU A 195 5.37 -27.39 -6.75
C LEU A 195 6.41 -26.35 -6.35
N GLU A 196 7.52 -26.78 -5.75
CA GLU A 196 8.62 -25.89 -5.37
C GLU A 196 9.30 -25.28 -6.61
N THR A 197 9.56 -26.07 -7.65
CA THR A 197 10.09 -25.53 -8.91
C THR A 197 9.15 -24.51 -9.56
N ALA A 198 7.83 -24.76 -9.52
CA ALA A 198 6.84 -23.82 -10.04
C ALA A 198 6.81 -22.53 -9.22
N PHE A 199 6.89 -22.63 -7.89
CA PHE A 199 6.97 -21.47 -7.00
C PHE A 199 8.23 -20.63 -7.23
N MET A 200 9.39 -21.30 -7.34
CA MET A 200 10.66 -20.66 -7.68
C MET A 200 10.62 -19.96 -9.04
N PHE A 201 10.02 -20.60 -10.05
CA PHE A 201 9.82 -19.99 -11.36
C PHE A 201 8.92 -18.76 -11.30
N LEU A 202 7.82 -18.83 -10.56
CA LEU A 202 6.93 -17.68 -10.33
C LEU A 202 7.68 -16.54 -9.63
N ILE A 203 8.38 -16.80 -8.54
CA ILE A 203 9.22 -15.78 -7.89
C ILE A 203 10.23 -15.17 -8.87
N GLY A 204 10.86 -15.98 -9.72
CA GLY A 204 11.79 -15.50 -10.75
C GLY A 204 11.15 -14.54 -11.74
N LEU A 205 9.97 -14.88 -12.29
CA LEU A 205 9.22 -13.97 -13.16
C LEU A 205 8.86 -12.66 -12.43
N ARG A 206 8.58 -12.76 -11.14
CA ARG A 206 8.17 -11.62 -10.32
C ARG A 206 9.29 -10.64 -10.13
N LEU A 207 10.50 -11.15 -9.89
CA LEU A 207 11.70 -10.33 -9.79
C LEU A 207 11.92 -9.49 -11.06
N VAL A 208 11.74 -10.08 -12.24
CA VAL A 208 11.81 -9.35 -13.52
C VAL A 208 10.74 -8.25 -13.58
N GLY A 209 9.51 -8.55 -13.19
CA GLY A 209 8.43 -7.57 -13.10
C GLY A 209 8.71 -6.42 -12.15
N SER A 210 9.25 -6.70 -10.96
CA SER A 210 9.62 -5.68 -9.96
C SER A 210 10.70 -4.74 -10.47
N VAL A 211 11.71 -5.25 -11.17
CA VAL A 211 12.78 -4.43 -11.78
C VAL A 211 12.21 -3.51 -12.88
N LEU A 212 11.33 -4.04 -13.73
CA LEU A 212 10.67 -3.25 -14.77
C LEU A 212 9.76 -2.16 -14.18
N SER A 213 9.03 -2.48 -13.11
CA SER A 213 8.21 -1.54 -12.33
C SER A 213 9.03 -0.40 -11.71
N LEU A 214 10.23 -0.72 -11.21
CA LEU A 214 11.17 0.27 -10.68
C LEU A 214 11.66 1.24 -11.77
N ILE A 215 12.03 0.71 -12.94
CA ILE A 215 12.48 1.53 -14.09
C ILE A 215 11.35 2.45 -14.57
N ALA A 216 10.10 1.97 -14.51
CA ALA A 216 8.92 2.75 -14.86
C ALA A 216 8.54 3.83 -13.83
N GLY A 217 9.26 3.94 -12.70
CA GLY A 217 9.02 4.97 -11.68
C GLY A 217 7.73 4.78 -10.89
N PHE A 218 7.23 3.55 -10.75
CA PHE A 218 5.99 3.29 -10.02
C PHE A 218 6.15 3.57 -8.52
N GLN A 219 5.24 4.34 -7.94
CA GLN A 219 5.35 4.85 -6.55
C GLN A 219 5.46 3.76 -5.48
N TRP A 220 4.96 2.55 -5.75
CA TRP A 220 5.00 1.40 -4.84
C TRP A 220 6.10 0.37 -5.19
N ALA A 221 6.96 0.68 -6.17
CA ALA A 221 7.99 -0.23 -6.63
C ALA A 221 9.03 -0.56 -5.54
N TRP A 222 9.23 0.31 -4.56
CA TRP A 222 10.21 0.07 -3.49
C TRP A 222 9.83 -1.12 -2.59
N ILE A 223 8.54 -1.30 -2.25
CA ILE A 223 8.07 -2.47 -1.48
C ILE A 223 8.20 -3.74 -2.32
N GLN A 224 7.83 -3.66 -3.61
CA GLN A 224 7.97 -4.77 -4.56
C GLN A 224 9.45 -5.17 -4.78
N CYS A 225 10.37 -4.21 -4.64
CA CYS A 225 11.81 -4.44 -4.71
C CYS A 225 12.33 -5.09 -3.43
N LEU A 226 11.85 -4.65 -2.26
CA LEU A 226 12.18 -5.26 -0.97
C LEU A 226 11.72 -6.72 -0.90
N SER A 227 10.48 -7.02 -1.31
CA SER A 227 10.01 -8.40 -1.36
C SER A 227 10.77 -9.24 -2.39
N ALA A 228 11.09 -8.67 -3.56
CA ALA A 228 11.88 -9.34 -4.59
C ALA A 228 13.33 -9.62 -4.17
N SER A 229 13.96 -8.73 -3.39
CA SER A 229 15.34 -8.93 -2.92
C SER A 229 15.43 -10.08 -1.91
N VAL A 230 14.51 -10.17 -0.96
CA VAL A 230 14.43 -11.31 -0.03
C VAL A 230 14.08 -12.60 -0.78
N ALA A 231 13.21 -12.53 -1.78
CA ALA A 231 12.87 -13.69 -2.61
C ALA A 231 14.07 -14.17 -3.46
N LEU A 232 14.94 -13.27 -3.93
CA LEU A 232 16.20 -13.62 -4.58
C LEU A 232 17.16 -14.30 -3.61
N ILE A 233 17.27 -13.82 -2.37
CA ILE A 233 18.10 -14.46 -1.34
C ILE A 233 17.60 -15.89 -1.06
N TYR A 234 16.28 -16.08 -0.94
CA TYR A 234 15.68 -17.41 -0.84
C TYR A 234 16.08 -18.32 -2.02
N MET A 235 15.94 -17.83 -3.25
CA MET A 235 16.29 -18.59 -4.46
C MET A 235 17.77 -18.99 -4.48
N LEU A 236 18.68 -18.06 -4.15
CA LEU A 236 20.12 -18.33 -4.11
C LEU A 236 20.48 -19.35 -3.02
N LEU A 237 19.92 -19.19 -1.81
CA LEU A 237 20.15 -20.12 -0.70
C LEU A 237 19.63 -21.53 -0.99
N ARG A 238 18.55 -21.65 -1.79
CA ARG A 238 18.01 -22.94 -2.19
C ARG A 238 18.85 -23.64 -3.26
N ILE A 239 19.46 -22.87 -4.17
CA ILE A 239 20.37 -23.40 -5.21
C ILE A 239 21.72 -23.83 -4.61
N TRP A 240 22.19 -23.16 -3.55
CA TRP A 240 23.50 -23.41 -2.92
C TRP A 240 23.61 -24.67 -2.05
N GLY A 241 22.53 -25.46 -1.90
CA GLY A 241 22.58 -26.82 -1.38
C GLY A 241 21.88 -27.04 -0.03
N THR A 242 22.09 -28.22 0.54
CA THR A 242 21.33 -28.76 1.69
C THR A 242 21.71 -28.14 3.04
N ILE A 243 22.94 -27.66 3.19
CA ILE A 243 23.47 -27.08 4.45
C ILE A 243 22.73 -25.79 4.82
N THR A 244 22.28 -25.02 3.82
CA THR A 244 21.57 -23.74 3.98
C THR A 244 20.05 -23.88 4.06
N PHE A 245 19.51 -25.10 4.12
CA PHE A 245 18.07 -25.35 4.02
C PHE A 245 17.25 -24.66 5.12
N ALA A 246 17.73 -24.68 6.37
CA ALA A 246 17.03 -24.04 7.49
C ALA A 246 16.91 -22.51 7.28
N TYR A 247 17.97 -21.86 6.80
CA TYR A 247 17.96 -20.43 6.50
C TYR A 247 17.09 -20.11 5.29
N ALA A 248 17.12 -20.95 4.24
CA ALA A 248 16.25 -20.81 3.08
C ALA A 248 14.77 -20.88 3.47
N TYR A 249 14.40 -21.83 4.35
CA TYR A 249 13.04 -21.95 4.86
C TYR A 249 12.59 -20.70 5.62
N SER A 250 13.41 -20.20 6.55
CA SER A 250 13.12 -18.95 7.28
C SER A 250 12.93 -17.76 6.33
N MET A 251 13.79 -17.63 5.30
CA MET A 251 13.64 -16.58 4.29
C MET A 251 12.34 -16.73 3.49
N ALA A 252 11.94 -17.96 3.16
CA ALA A 252 10.69 -18.22 2.45
C ALA A 252 9.45 -17.81 3.28
N VAL A 253 9.50 -17.99 4.61
CA VAL A 253 8.46 -17.50 5.53
C VAL A 253 8.42 -15.96 5.56
N ILE A 254 9.58 -15.30 5.58
CA ILE A 254 9.67 -13.83 5.51
C ILE A 254 9.08 -13.34 4.18
N VAL A 255 9.37 -14.04 3.08
CA VAL A 255 8.82 -13.74 1.75
C VAL A 255 7.28 -13.84 1.77
N LEU A 256 6.71 -14.89 2.40
CA LEU A 256 5.27 -15.02 2.58
C LEU A 256 4.69 -13.84 3.38
N MET A 257 5.33 -13.44 4.48
CA MET A 257 4.90 -12.31 5.31
C MET A 257 4.94 -10.98 4.53
N LEU A 258 6.00 -10.74 3.75
CA LEU A 258 6.10 -9.55 2.89
C LEU A 258 5.02 -9.54 1.81
N PHE A 259 4.71 -10.69 1.21
CA PHE A 259 3.60 -10.79 0.25
C PHE A 259 2.22 -10.57 0.90
N ALA A 260 2.03 -11.03 2.14
CA ALA A 260 0.81 -10.71 2.89
C ALA A 260 0.70 -9.20 3.19
N MET A 261 1.83 -8.54 3.52
CA MET A 261 1.87 -7.08 3.71
C MET A 261 1.55 -6.32 2.42
N GLU A 262 2.05 -6.76 1.27
CA GLU A 262 1.69 -6.17 -0.03
C GLU A 262 0.19 -6.29 -0.35
N LEU A 263 -0.48 -7.35 0.10
CA LEU A 263 -1.94 -7.46 -0.06
C LEU A 263 -2.68 -6.31 0.64
N LEU A 264 -2.19 -5.86 1.80
CA LEU A 264 -2.75 -4.71 2.50
C LEU A 264 -2.63 -3.41 1.68
N LEU A 265 -1.59 -3.30 0.84
CA LEU A 265 -1.44 -2.18 -0.08
C LEU A 265 -2.48 -2.21 -1.20
N TYR A 266 -2.92 -3.37 -1.66
CA TYR A 266 -4.06 -3.42 -2.59
C TYR A 266 -5.35 -2.96 -1.92
N CYS A 267 -5.55 -3.27 -0.63
CA CYS A 267 -6.69 -2.77 0.15
C CYS A 267 -6.71 -1.23 0.25
N TYR A 268 -5.55 -0.56 0.18
CA TYR A 268 -5.42 0.90 0.17
C TYR A 268 -6.19 1.57 -0.98
N VAL A 269 -6.28 0.91 -2.14
CA VAL A 269 -6.95 1.44 -3.34
C VAL A 269 -8.47 1.48 -3.16
N SER A 270 -9.01 0.64 -2.27
CA SER A 270 -10.45 0.57 -2.04
C SER A 270 -10.98 1.86 -1.39
N VAL A 271 -12.18 2.28 -1.80
CA VAL A 271 -12.83 3.49 -1.27
C VAL A 271 -13.19 3.36 0.21
N VAL A 272 -13.40 2.12 0.68
CA VAL A 272 -13.84 1.84 2.06
C VAL A 272 -12.66 1.65 3.01
N LEU A 273 -11.62 0.89 2.61
CA LEU A 273 -10.47 0.59 3.49
C LEU A 273 -9.36 1.64 3.34
N GLY A 274 -9.27 2.33 2.21
CA GLY A 274 -8.20 3.28 1.92
C GLY A 274 -8.03 4.40 2.93
N PRO A 275 -9.10 5.15 3.30
CA PRO A 275 -9.02 6.16 4.35
C PRO A 275 -8.57 5.57 5.70
N LYS A 276 -9.07 4.38 6.06
CA LYS A 276 -8.70 3.68 7.30
C LYS A 276 -7.22 3.29 7.34
N VAL A 277 -6.68 2.80 6.22
CA VAL A 277 -5.24 2.46 6.12
C VAL A 277 -4.38 3.73 6.22
N THR A 278 -4.80 4.81 5.57
CA THR A 278 -4.10 6.12 5.67
C THR A 278 -4.07 6.61 7.12
N MET A 279 -5.19 6.47 7.82
CA MET A 279 -5.32 6.83 9.23
C MET A 279 -4.42 5.98 10.13
N ILE A 280 -4.42 4.65 9.97
CA ILE A 280 -3.53 3.75 10.72
C ILE A 280 -2.07 4.19 10.54
N GLY A 281 -1.64 4.49 9.31
CA GLY A 281 -0.27 4.96 9.04
C GLY A 281 0.08 6.30 9.71
N GLN A 282 -0.87 7.23 9.80
CA GLN A 282 -0.64 8.49 10.53
C GLN A 282 -0.62 8.27 12.05
N MET A 283 -1.49 7.41 12.57
CA MET A 283 -1.53 7.08 14.00
C MET A 283 -0.28 6.32 14.45
N THR A 284 0.26 5.41 13.63
CA THR A 284 1.51 4.70 13.95
C THR A 284 2.72 5.63 13.99
N LEU A 285 2.78 6.68 13.16
CA LEU A 285 3.82 7.70 13.27
C LEU A 285 3.75 8.46 14.61
N GLN A 286 2.54 8.66 15.15
CA GLN A 286 2.37 9.24 16.48
C GLN A 286 2.73 8.22 17.59
N LEU A 287 2.38 6.94 17.42
CA LEU A 287 2.79 5.86 18.34
C LEU A 287 4.31 5.83 18.51
N ILE A 288 5.06 5.89 17.42
CA ILE A 288 6.53 5.83 17.43
C ILE A 288 7.12 7.00 18.25
N ARG A 289 6.47 8.17 18.26
CA ARG A 289 6.90 9.31 19.09
C ARG A 289 6.62 9.11 20.58
N PHE A 290 5.60 8.32 20.93
CA PHE A 290 5.25 7.98 22.31
C PHE A 290 6.01 6.74 22.84
N LEU A 291 6.45 5.85 21.95
CA LEU A 291 7.14 4.61 22.28
C LEU A 291 8.35 4.76 23.24
N PRO A 292 9.16 5.84 23.19
CA PRO A 292 10.26 6.03 24.14
C PRO A 292 9.84 5.97 25.62
N PHE A 293 8.63 6.43 25.96
CA PHE A 293 8.12 6.34 27.33
C PHE A 293 7.99 4.88 27.79
N PHE A 294 7.48 3.99 26.92
CA PHE A 294 7.41 2.55 27.21
C PHE A 294 8.80 1.93 27.32
N ILE A 295 9.73 2.28 26.43
CA ILE A 295 11.09 1.72 26.39
C ILE A 295 11.83 1.98 27.71
N ILE A 296 11.65 3.15 28.34
CA ILE A 296 12.29 3.48 29.62
C ILE A 296 11.86 2.49 30.71
N PHE A 297 10.56 2.26 30.88
CA PHE A 297 10.05 1.31 31.87
C PHE A 297 10.39 -0.15 31.51
N LEU A 298 10.37 -0.48 30.22
CA LEU A 298 10.71 -1.81 29.72
C LEU A 298 12.15 -2.19 30.07
N ILE A 299 13.12 -1.30 29.81
CA ILE A 299 14.53 -1.54 30.13
C ILE A 299 14.74 -1.58 31.65
N ALA A 300 14.20 -0.60 32.40
CA ALA A 300 14.38 -0.52 33.85
C ALA A 300 13.86 -1.79 34.55
N PHE A 301 12.69 -2.25 34.15
CA PHE A 301 12.10 -3.47 34.68
C PHE A 301 12.84 -4.73 34.21
N GLY A 302 13.14 -4.85 32.91
CA GLY A 302 13.82 -6.03 32.37
C GLY A 302 15.19 -6.28 33.01
N VAL A 303 15.97 -5.22 33.24
CA VAL A 303 17.26 -5.32 33.96
C VAL A 303 17.03 -5.71 35.42
N THR A 304 16.05 -5.09 36.09
CA THR A 304 15.72 -5.42 37.50
C THR A 304 15.32 -6.88 37.63
N GLU A 305 14.47 -7.36 36.74
CA GLU A 305 13.98 -8.74 36.74
C GLU A 305 15.12 -9.73 36.52
N GLN A 306 15.96 -9.50 35.51
CA GLN A 306 17.09 -10.37 35.18
C GLN A 306 18.10 -10.44 36.33
N ALA A 307 18.36 -9.33 37.02
CA ALA A 307 19.26 -9.26 38.17
C ALA A 307 18.70 -9.98 39.41
N VAL A 308 17.38 -9.93 39.61
CA VAL A 308 16.71 -10.54 40.76
C VAL A 308 16.54 -12.05 40.60
N LEU A 309 16.23 -12.52 39.38
CA LEU A 309 16.00 -13.94 39.10
C LEU A 309 17.30 -14.75 38.96
N PHE A 310 18.37 -14.15 38.42
CA PHE A 310 19.62 -14.85 38.12
C PHE A 310 20.84 -14.15 38.72
N PRO A 311 20.97 -14.11 40.07
CA PRO A 311 22.05 -13.40 40.75
C PRO A 311 23.44 -14.00 40.47
N ASP A 312 23.53 -15.31 40.22
CA ASP A 312 24.81 -16.04 40.08
C ASP A 312 25.34 -16.10 38.63
N ARG A 313 24.72 -15.39 37.68
CA ARG A 313 25.22 -15.31 36.30
C ARG A 313 26.40 -14.36 36.19
N THR A 314 27.54 -14.89 35.75
CA THR A 314 28.80 -14.15 35.62
C THR A 314 29.20 -13.79 34.17
N GLY A 315 28.35 -14.08 33.18
CA GLY A 315 28.60 -13.81 31.75
C GLY A 315 27.57 -12.88 31.10
N PHE A 316 28.04 -12.03 30.18
CA PHE A 316 27.18 -11.24 29.30
C PHE A 316 27.00 -11.96 27.96
N ASP A 317 25.87 -12.65 27.81
CA ASP A 317 25.49 -13.31 26.55
C ASP A 317 24.42 -12.51 25.80
N ALA A 318 24.40 -12.61 24.47
CA ALA A 318 23.37 -11.99 23.64
C ALA A 318 21.94 -12.46 24.02
N ASN A 319 21.82 -13.69 24.52
CA ASN A 319 20.55 -14.24 25.02
C ASN A 319 20.03 -13.49 26.25
N VAL A 320 20.94 -12.98 27.11
CA VAL A 320 20.56 -12.17 28.27
C VAL A 320 20.02 -10.83 27.83
N LEU A 321 20.68 -10.19 26.86
CA LEU A 321 20.19 -8.94 26.28
C LEU A 321 18.80 -9.13 25.67
N LEU A 322 18.58 -10.23 24.93
CA LEU A 322 17.28 -10.54 24.34
C LEU A 322 16.21 -10.76 25.44
N ALA A 323 16.54 -11.53 26.48
CA ALA A 323 15.63 -11.79 27.61
C ALA A 323 15.21 -10.52 28.37
N VAL A 324 16.11 -9.53 28.50
CA VAL A 324 15.83 -8.22 29.12
C VAL A 324 14.73 -7.47 28.38
N PHE A 325 14.62 -7.62 27.06
CA PHE A 325 13.55 -6.99 26.28
C PHE A 325 12.31 -7.86 26.12
N GLU A 326 12.52 -9.16 25.90
CA GLU A 326 11.46 -10.11 25.56
C GLU A 326 10.47 -10.33 26.71
N ARG A 327 10.96 -10.58 27.94
CA ARG A 327 10.09 -10.89 29.08
C ARG A 327 9.18 -9.72 29.45
N PRO A 328 9.69 -8.48 29.62
CA PRO A 328 8.82 -7.32 29.85
C PRO A 328 7.81 -7.06 28.73
N PHE A 329 8.20 -7.32 27.48
CA PHE A 329 7.33 -7.10 26.32
C PHE A 329 6.09 -8.01 26.37
N TYR A 330 6.26 -9.32 26.59
CA TYR A 330 5.12 -10.25 26.67
C TYR A 330 4.24 -10.00 27.90
N ARG A 331 4.82 -9.50 28.99
CA ARG A 331 4.06 -9.09 30.19
C ARG A 331 3.06 -7.98 29.92
N LEU A 332 3.37 -7.04 29.02
CA LEU A 332 2.43 -6.00 28.58
C LEU A 332 1.14 -6.60 27.99
N PHE A 333 1.23 -7.79 27.38
CA PHE A 333 0.10 -8.52 26.79
C PHE A 333 -0.54 -9.55 27.72
N GLY A 334 -0.12 -9.60 29.00
CA GLY A 334 -0.73 -10.42 30.04
C GLY A 334 -0.01 -11.72 30.36
N GLU A 335 1.11 -12.03 29.69
CA GLU A 335 1.92 -13.21 29.99
C GLU A 335 2.89 -12.94 31.15
N ASN A 336 2.39 -13.08 32.38
CA ASN A 336 3.12 -12.67 33.58
C ASN A 336 4.13 -13.70 34.12
N ALA A 337 4.04 -14.97 33.68
CA ALA A 337 4.94 -16.07 34.08
C ALA A 337 5.30 -16.07 35.58
N VAL A 338 4.28 -15.92 36.45
CA VAL A 338 4.48 -15.73 37.91
C VAL A 338 5.10 -16.98 38.57
N ASP A 339 4.89 -18.16 37.98
CA ASP A 339 5.51 -19.40 38.44
C ASP A 339 7.05 -19.36 38.30
N GLU A 340 7.56 -18.75 37.22
CA GLU A 340 9.01 -18.54 37.05
C GLU A 340 9.53 -17.55 38.11
N ALA A 341 8.77 -16.49 38.39
CA ALA A 341 9.12 -15.48 39.39
C ALA A 341 9.11 -16.00 40.84
N THR A 342 8.40 -17.10 41.10
CA THR A 342 8.36 -17.77 42.41
C THR A 342 9.37 -18.92 42.52
N GLY A 343 10.25 -19.10 41.53
CA GLY A 343 11.27 -20.15 41.51
C GLY A 343 10.71 -21.54 41.16
N LYS A 344 9.49 -21.63 40.63
CA LYS A 344 8.85 -22.89 40.19
C LYS A 344 8.99 -23.09 38.68
N GLY A 345 10.19 -22.92 38.15
CA GLY A 345 10.48 -23.21 36.74
C GLY A 345 10.38 -24.70 36.44
N ALA A 346 9.68 -25.08 35.37
CA ALA A 346 9.34 -26.46 35.02
C ALA A 346 10.55 -27.39 34.70
N GLU A 347 11.76 -26.86 34.54
CA GLU A 347 12.94 -27.60 34.07
C GLU A 347 14.14 -27.59 35.05
N CYS A 348 13.97 -27.05 36.26
CA CYS A 348 15.08 -26.89 37.21
C CYS A 348 14.99 -27.91 38.37
N THR A 349 15.60 -29.08 38.18
CA THR A 349 15.66 -30.15 39.21
C THR A 349 16.62 -29.82 40.37
N GLU A 350 17.62 -28.95 40.14
CA GLU A 350 18.56 -28.46 41.16
C GLU A 350 18.82 -26.95 41.03
N PRO A 351 18.11 -26.09 41.79
CA PRO A 351 18.26 -24.64 41.71
C PRO A 351 19.62 -24.13 42.23
N ALA A 352 20.37 -24.91 43.00
CA ALA A 352 21.61 -24.46 43.65
C ALA A 352 22.89 -24.57 42.77
N ASN A 353 22.86 -25.35 41.69
CA ASN A 353 24.06 -25.67 40.89
C ASN A 353 24.00 -25.17 39.44
N SER A 354 22.88 -24.56 39.04
CA SER A 354 22.64 -24.11 37.67
C SER A 354 22.50 -22.59 37.62
N THR A 355 23.47 -21.90 37.02
CA THR A 355 23.45 -20.45 36.77
C THR A 355 22.33 -20.00 35.83
N ALA A 356 21.53 -20.94 35.31
CA ALA A 356 20.43 -20.69 34.40
C ALA A 356 19.04 -20.84 35.04
N CYS A 357 18.95 -21.20 36.33
CA CYS A 357 17.66 -21.41 36.99
C CYS A 357 17.21 -20.17 37.78
N PRO A 358 15.90 -19.81 37.72
CA PRO A 358 15.37 -18.67 38.43
C PRO A 358 15.35 -18.96 39.93
N GLN A 359 15.93 -18.07 40.73
CA GLN A 359 15.89 -18.14 42.19
C GLN A 359 14.59 -17.54 42.71
N GLN A 360 14.03 -18.15 43.75
CA GLN A 360 12.84 -17.62 44.40
C GLN A 360 13.19 -16.29 45.10
N ASN A 361 12.57 -15.20 44.66
CA ASN A 361 12.72 -13.90 45.31
C ASN A 361 11.40 -13.14 45.34
N VAL A 362 10.99 -12.68 46.53
CA VAL A 362 9.76 -11.90 46.73
C VAL A 362 9.80 -10.59 45.93
N PHE A 363 10.98 -10.00 45.76
CA PHE A 363 11.16 -8.79 44.97
C PHE A 363 10.81 -8.99 43.47
N ALA A 364 10.95 -10.21 42.93
CA ALA A 364 10.57 -10.50 41.54
C ALA A 364 9.06 -10.37 41.35
N VAL A 365 8.27 -10.98 42.23
CA VAL A 365 6.80 -10.91 42.16
C VAL A 365 6.31 -9.47 42.38
N MET A 366 6.92 -8.74 43.33
CA MET A 366 6.58 -7.34 43.60
C MET A 366 6.90 -6.42 42.42
N SER A 367 8.05 -6.61 41.76
CA SER A 367 8.43 -5.81 40.60
C SER A 367 7.50 -6.03 39.41
N ILE A 368 7.01 -7.26 39.19
CA ILE A 368 5.99 -7.56 38.16
C ILE A 368 4.71 -6.78 38.42
N GLY A 369 4.22 -6.80 39.66
CA GLY A 369 3.01 -6.06 40.06
C GLY A 369 3.16 -4.56 39.84
N MET A 370 4.29 -3.99 40.27
CA MET A 370 4.60 -2.57 40.08
C MET A 370 4.69 -2.22 38.59
N TYR A 371 5.41 -3.03 37.80
CA TYR A 371 5.53 -2.85 36.35
C TYR A 371 4.16 -2.80 35.69
N ASN A 372 3.28 -3.77 35.95
CA ASN A 372 1.94 -3.83 35.36
C ASN A 372 1.06 -2.62 35.73
N ILE A 373 1.19 -2.09 36.96
CA ILE A 373 0.49 -0.86 37.34
C ILE A 373 0.98 0.32 36.49
N PHE A 374 2.28 0.50 36.34
CA PHE A 374 2.81 1.63 35.56
C PHE A 374 2.59 1.47 34.05
N THR A 375 2.80 0.28 33.48
CA THR A 375 2.73 0.09 32.03
C THR A 375 1.31 -0.18 31.55
N VAL A 376 0.61 -1.16 32.12
CA VAL A 376 -0.73 -1.56 31.66
C VAL A 376 -1.80 -0.60 32.20
N VAL A 377 -1.82 -0.34 33.51
CA VAL A 377 -2.90 0.48 34.10
C VAL A 377 -2.73 1.97 33.79
N LEU A 378 -1.51 2.50 33.84
CA LEU A 378 -1.25 3.92 33.58
C LEU A 378 -0.93 4.19 32.10
N LEU A 379 0.21 3.70 31.58
CA LEU A 379 0.71 4.10 30.25
C LEU A 379 -0.14 3.58 29.09
N MET A 380 -0.61 2.33 29.11
CA MET A 380 -1.40 1.75 28.03
C MET A 380 -2.78 2.41 27.95
N ASN A 381 -3.42 2.64 29.09
CA ASN A 381 -4.69 3.37 29.14
C ASN A 381 -4.55 4.83 28.69
N LEU A 382 -3.46 5.51 29.08
CA LEU A 382 -3.15 6.84 28.58
C LEU A 382 -2.93 6.85 27.06
N LEU A 383 -2.18 5.87 26.54
CA LEU A 383 -1.93 5.72 25.11
C LEU A 383 -3.22 5.51 24.32
N ILE A 384 -4.13 4.67 24.83
CA ILE A 384 -5.46 4.45 24.22
C ILE A 384 -6.25 5.77 24.19
N ALA A 385 -6.24 6.54 25.29
CA ALA A 385 -6.93 7.83 25.35
C ALA A 385 -6.38 8.83 24.34
N ILE A 386 -5.06 8.95 24.24
CA ILE A 386 -4.38 9.81 23.25
C ILE A 386 -4.75 9.37 21.83
N PHE A 387 -4.74 8.07 21.54
CA PHE A 387 -5.13 7.57 20.23
C PHE A 387 -6.59 7.83 19.89
N SER A 388 -7.52 7.76 20.85
CA SER A 388 -8.90 8.13 20.60
C SER A 388 -9.02 9.59 20.17
N GLN A 389 -8.33 10.51 20.87
CA GLN A 389 -8.35 11.93 20.52
C GLN A 389 -7.67 12.22 19.17
N ILE A 390 -6.55 11.57 18.90
CA ILE A 390 -5.84 11.67 17.61
C ILE A 390 -6.70 11.09 16.49
N PHE A 391 -7.43 10.00 16.74
CA PHE A 391 -8.30 9.38 15.75
C PHE A 391 -9.37 10.38 15.28
N ASP A 392 -10.06 11.02 16.22
CA ASP A 392 -11.12 11.97 15.90
C ASP A 392 -10.60 13.19 15.13
N SER A 393 -9.42 13.71 15.51
CA SER A 393 -8.81 14.84 14.80
C SER A 393 -8.28 14.50 13.40
N LEU A 394 -7.69 13.31 13.22
CA LEU A 394 -7.05 12.93 11.94
C LEU A 394 -8.03 12.35 10.90
N GLN A 395 -9.26 12.01 11.28
CA GLN A 395 -10.20 11.34 10.38
C GLN A 395 -10.50 12.13 9.08
N GLN A 396 -10.66 13.45 9.19
CA GLN A 396 -10.97 14.30 8.02
C GLN A 396 -9.72 14.50 7.14
N ASP A 397 -8.59 14.83 7.76
CA ASP A 397 -7.32 15.06 7.06
C ASP A 397 -6.81 13.81 6.35
N SER A 398 -6.94 12.63 6.98
CA SER A 398 -6.56 11.35 6.38
C SER A 398 -7.43 10.99 5.17
N THR A 399 -8.72 11.35 5.19
CA THR A 399 -9.62 11.15 4.04
C THR A 399 -9.21 12.03 2.86
N ILE A 400 -8.93 13.31 3.09
CA ILE A 400 -8.44 14.24 2.06
C ILE A 400 -7.09 13.76 1.50
N ALA A 401 -6.17 13.34 2.38
CA ALA A 401 -4.87 12.82 1.98
C ALA A 401 -4.99 11.54 1.15
N TRP A 402 -5.91 10.63 1.50
CA TRP A 402 -6.20 9.44 0.72
C TRP A 402 -6.77 9.79 -0.66
N GLN A 403 -7.75 10.70 -0.71
CA GLN A 403 -8.38 11.17 -1.95
C GLN A 403 -7.37 11.78 -2.94
N PHE A 404 -6.41 12.57 -2.45
CA PHE A 404 -5.30 13.09 -3.25
C PHE A 404 -4.40 11.97 -3.77
N LYS A 405 -3.94 11.07 -2.89
CA LYS A 405 -3.06 9.94 -3.27
C LYS A 405 -3.73 8.96 -4.24
N ARG A 406 -5.05 8.83 -4.16
CA ARG A 406 -5.84 8.00 -5.06
C ARG A 406 -5.67 8.39 -6.53
N TYR A 407 -5.58 9.68 -6.84
CA TYR A 407 -5.36 10.13 -8.21
C TYR A 407 -4.06 9.55 -8.80
N ALA A 408 -2.95 9.65 -8.06
CA ALA A 408 -1.66 9.11 -8.48
C ALA A 408 -1.74 7.60 -8.78
N ILE A 409 -2.45 6.85 -7.95
CA ILE A 409 -2.67 5.40 -8.15
C ILE A 409 -3.45 5.14 -9.44
N VAL A 410 -4.58 5.83 -9.64
CA VAL A 410 -5.42 5.65 -10.84
C VAL A 410 -4.62 5.96 -12.10
N ARG A 411 -3.85 7.07 -12.09
CA ARG A 411 -2.95 7.44 -13.17
C ARG A 411 -1.94 6.35 -13.47
N SER A 412 -1.30 5.77 -12.46
CA SER A 412 -0.33 4.70 -12.68
C SER A 412 -0.96 3.43 -13.27
N PHE A 413 -2.15 3.02 -12.83
CA PHE A 413 -2.86 1.88 -13.44
C PHE A 413 -3.29 2.13 -14.88
N HIS A 414 -3.48 3.40 -15.26
CA HIS A 414 -3.73 3.77 -16.65
C HIS A 414 -2.50 3.48 -17.53
N GLN A 415 -1.31 3.87 -17.06
CA GLN A 415 -0.03 3.75 -17.78
C GLN A 415 0.53 2.32 -17.82
N ILE A 416 0.18 1.47 -16.85
CA ILE A 416 0.64 0.08 -16.79
C ILE A 416 -0.03 -0.76 -17.90
N SER A 417 0.71 -1.72 -18.47
CA SER A 417 0.17 -2.69 -19.43
C SER A 417 -1.04 -3.45 -18.87
N ALA A 418 -2.00 -3.80 -19.73
CA ALA A 418 -3.23 -4.48 -19.32
C ALA A 418 -3.01 -5.86 -18.67
N VAL A 419 -1.86 -6.49 -18.97
CA VAL A 419 -1.51 -7.82 -18.48
C VAL A 419 -0.61 -7.68 -17.23
N PRO A 420 -1.08 -8.09 -16.04
CA PRO A 420 -0.27 -8.09 -14.84
C PRO A 420 0.77 -9.22 -14.88
N TRP A 421 1.69 -9.17 -13.94
CA TRP A 421 2.54 -10.31 -13.59
C TRP A 421 1.66 -11.56 -13.31
N PRO A 422 1.98 -12.80 -13.76
CA PRO A 422 3.26 -13.33 -14.29
C PRO A 422 3.53 -13.11 -15.78
N LEU A 423 2.53 -12.71 -16.56
CA LEU A 423 2.66 -12.57 -18.01
C LEU A 423 3.14 -11.19 -18.45
N GLY A 424 3.06 -10.19 -17.56
CA GLY A 424 3.50 -8.81 -17.81
C GLY A 424 4.91 -8.66 -18.41
N PRO A 425 5.96 -9.31 -17.87
CA PRO A 425 7.31 -9.24 -18.43
C PRO A 425 7.39 -9.69 -19.91
N PHE A 426 6.63 -10.73 -20.28
CA PHE A 426 6.60 -11.20 -21.66
C PHE A 426 5.97 -10.16 -22.60
N VAL A 427 4.88 -9.52 -22.20
CA VAL A 427 4.22 -8.46 -22.99
C VAL A 427 5.14 -7.27 -23.18
N GLN A 428 5.84 -6.85 -22.12
CA GLN A 428 6.82 -5.77 -22.20
C GLN A 428 8.00 -6.14 -23.12
N PHE A 429 8.51 -7.37 -23.03
CA PHE A 429 9.54 -7.88 -23.93
C PHE A 429 9.09 -7.86 -25.40
N PHE A 430 7.89 -8.33 -25.71
CA PHE A 430 7.36 -8.29 -27.08
C PHE A 430 7.17 -6.87 -27.60
N SER A 431 6.64 -5.96 -26.77
CA SER A 431 6.51 -4.54 -27.16
C SER A 431 7.87 -3.87 -27.39
N PHE A 432 8.88 -4.21 -26.60
CA PHE A 432 10.26 -3.75 -26.80
C PHE A 432 10.83 -4.26 -28.12
N LEU A 433 10.66 -5.56 -28.42
CA LEU A 433 11.06 -6.14 -29.71
C LEU A 433 10.36 -5.48 -30.89
N HIS A 434 9.06 -5.20 -30.77
CA HIS A 434 8.29 -4.52 -31.81
C HIS A 434 8.79 -3.09 -32.05
N ARG A 435 9.04 -2.31 -30.99
CA ARG A 435 9.62 -0.97 -31.09
C ARG A 435 11.03 -1.01 -31.70
N PHE A 436 11.84 -2.01 -31.34
CA PHE A 436 13.17 -2.19 -31.91
C PHE A 436 13.12 -2.54 -33.40
N TYR A 437 12.17 -3.38 -33.81
CA TYR A 437 11.93 -3.72 -35.21
C TYR A 437 11.43 -2.51 -36.01
N GLN A 438 10.52 -1.71 -35.46
CA GLN A 438 10.03 -0.48 -36.10
C GLN A 438 11.12 0.59 -36.24
N ARG A 439 12.05 0.71 -35.28
CA ARG A 439 13.20 1.64 -35.39
C ARG A 439 14.26 1.23 -36.42
N ARG A 440 14.22 -0.02 -36.91
CA ARG A 440 15.11 -0.52 -37.96
C ARG A 440 14.53 -0.38 -39.37
N LYS A 441 13.23 -0.11 -39.50
CA LYS A 441 12.61 0.34 -40.75
C LYS A 441 12.66 1.86 -40.80
#